data_AF-A0A6U4ACY5-F1
#
_entry.id   AF-A0A6U4ACY5-F1
#
_cell.length_a   1.000
_cell.length_b   1.000
_cell.length_c   1.000
_cell.angle_alpha   90.00
_cell.angle_beta   90.00
_cell.angle_gamma   90.00
#
_symmetry.space_group_name_H-M   'P 1'
#
loop_
_entity.id
_entity.type
_entity.pdbx_description
1 polymer ?
#
loop_
_entity_poly.entity_id
_entity_poly.type
_entity_poly.pdbx_seq_one_letter_code
_entity_poly.pdbx_strand_id
1 'polypeptide(L)'
;MTDTQGSLVAKGNHVVPAGVAVEELDGGKKKLCEICPDEVKMVLEKHGAEEIYDKFVKSIANESATRGLFGTWKDMEFDSILDQFRPDFANKNIKVALCKRRSGSGTHRWIEFIDVEEAGSYVPQFDVANLSGQVIKTCYTKLEFPNGVAVEKLSRHGKARKKLKEKCPIFVEKMMTKKDLLVEYDELIDAICETSASFWKMNWNSEEITPLIVEHRNKFLKKGVDLFISHKQEYISHGQHGGHIEYFRWIEFVDREEQPNYYPQRDADSKKESCIVM
;
A
#
# COMPACT_ATOMS: atom_id res chain seq x y z
N MET A 1 -2.07 22.54 0.94
CA MET A 1 -1.69 22.03 -0.39
C MET A 1 -0.23 22.40 -0.57
N THR A 2 0.66 21.50 -0.19
CA THR A 2 2.11 21.66 -0.33
C THR A 2 2.48 21.28 -1.76
N ASP A 3 3.27 22.13 -2.43
CA ASP A 3 3.89 21.81 -3.73
C ASP A 3 4.50 20.41 -3.68
N THR A 4 3.93 19.48 -4.44
CA THR A 4 4.47 18.12 -4.56
C THR A 4 5.74 18.18 -5.39
N GLN A 5 6.88 18.41 -4.73
CA GLN A 5 8.22 18.17 -5.26
C GLN A 5 8.44 16.66 -5.41
N GLY A 6 7.80 16.05 -6.40
CA GLY A 6 7.83 14.61 -6.58
C GLY A 6 7.42 14.15 -7.98
N SER A 7 7.94 13.00 -8.41
CA SER A 7 7.71 12.47 -9.75
C SER A 7 6.41 11.66 -9.81
N LEU A 8 5.64 11.85 -10.89
CA LEU A 8 4.38 11.15 -11.13
C LEU A 8 4.61 9.79 -11.77
N VAL A 9 4.03 8.74 -11.21
CA VAL A 9 4.15 7.35 -11.70
C VAL A 9 2.80 6.68 -11.81
N ALA A 10 2.75 5.52 -12.48
CA ALA A 10 1.53 4.75 -12.68
C ALA A 10 0.44 5.58 -13.38
N LYS A 11 0.81 6.26 -14.46
CA LYS A 11 -0.05 7.19 -15.22
C LYS A 11 -0.59 8.35 -14.36
N GLY A 12 0.25 8.91 -13.49
CA GLY A 12 -0.10 10.05 -12.64
C GLY A 12 -0.98 9.70 -11.43
N ASN A 13 -1.14 8.43 -11.10
CA ASN A 13 -1.97 8.02 -9.97
C ASN A 13 -1.19 7.98 -8.65
N HIS A 14 0.14 8.07 -8.69
CA HIS A 14 1.01 8.07 -7.51
C HIS A 14 2.13 9.09 -7.70
N VAL A 15 2.55 9.71 -6.60
CA VAL A 15 3.65 10.66 -6.54
C VAL A 15 4.71 10.04 -5.62
N VAL A 16 5.93 9.90 -6.11
CA VAL A 16 7.10 9.58 -5.27
C VAL A 16 7.73 10.89 -4.78
N PRO A 17 8.29 10.94 -3.57
CA PRO A 17 8.89 12.17 -3.04
C PRO A 17 10.23 12.51 -3.72
N ALA A 18 10.76 13.71 -3.44
CA ALA A 18 12.15 14.06 -3.74
C ALA A 18 13.13 13.02 -3.16
N GLY A 19 14.30 12.87 -3.80
CA GLY A 19 15.25 11.80 -3.51
C GLY A 19 14.86 10.41 -4.02
N VAL A 20 13.74 10.26 -4.75
CA VAL A 20 13.31 8.98 -5.33
C VAL A 20 13.19 9.11 -6.84
N ALA A 21 14.10 8.46 -7.57
CA ALA A 21 14.02 8.33 -9.01
C ALA A 21 13.30 7.05 -9.43
N VAL A 22 12.60 7.08 -10.57
CA VAL A 22 11.73 5.97 -10.98
C VAL A 22 11.97 5.50 -12.41
N GLU A 23 11.93 4.19 -12.59
CA GLU A 23 11.84 3.55 -13.89
C GLU A 23 10.55 2.73 -14.05
N GLU A 24 9.61 3.22 -14.88
CA GLU A 24 8.36 2.50 -15.18
C GLU A 24 8.60 1.30 -16.13
N LEU A 25 8.05 0.15 -15.76
CA LEU A 25 8.25 -1.12 -16.47
C LEU A 25 7.18 -1.38 -17.55
N ASP A 26 6.84 -0.37 -18.34
CA ASP A 26 5.74 -0.36 -19.31
C ASP A 26 6.15 -0.72 -20.76
N GLY A 27 7.44 -0.67 -21.09
CA GLY A 27 7.97 -0.96 -22.44
C GLY A 27 8.67 -2.32 -22.61
N GLY A 28 8.59 -3.19 -21.60
CA GLY A 28 9.22 -4.51 -21.61
C GLY A 28 10.75 -4.48 -21.58
N LYS A 29 11.39 -5.62 -21.90
CA LYS A 29 12.85 -5.81 -21.80
C LYS A 29 13.65 -4.83 -22.65
N LYS A 30 13.18 -4.56 -23.87
CA LYS A 30 13.87 -3.68 -24.81
C LYS A 30 14.00 -2.27 -24.23
N LYS A 31 12.88 -1.68 -23.77
CA LYS A 31 12.88 -0.34 -23.16
C LYS A 31 13.79 -0.27 -21.95
N LEU A 32 13.69 -1.26 -21.04
CA LEU A 32 14.54 -1.37 -19.84
C LEU A 32 16.04 -1.39 -20.18
N CYS A 33 16.44 -2.01 -21.30
CA CYS A 33 17.86 -2.08 -21.70
C CYS A 33 18.36 -0.84 -22.44
N GLU A 34 17.50 -0.18 -23.21
CA GLU A 34 17.90 0.88 -24.13
C GLU A 34 17.74 2.28 -23.54
N ILE A 35 16.89 2.43 -22.53
CA ILE A 35 16.51 3.72 -21.97
C ILE A 35 16.69 3.68 -20.46
N CYS A 36 17.66 4.43 -19.95
CA CYS A 36 17.74 4.80 -18.55
C CYS A 36 17.06 6.17 -18.38
N PRO A 37 15.98 6.30 -17.59
CA PRO A 37 15.34 7.59 -17.35
C PRO A 37 16.32 8.62 -16.76
N ASP A 38 16.20 9.89 -17.16
CA ASP A 38 17.16 10.95 -16.76
C ASP A 38 17.27 11.08 -15.23
N GLU A 39 16.17 11.01 -14.49
CA GLU A 39 16.18 11.07 -13.02
C GLU A 39 16.93 9.87 -12.40
N VAL A 40 16.77 8.68 -12.97
CA VAL A 40 17.48 7.48 -12.53
C VAL A 40 18.97 7.63 -12.82
N LYS A 41 19.31 8.06 -14.04
CA LYS A 41 20.69 8.33 -14.43
C LYS A 41 21.37 9.34 -13.51
N MET A 42 20.69 10.42 -13.14
CA MET A 42 21.22 11.42 -12.21
C MET A 42 21.53 10.83 -10.82
N VAL A 43 20.64 10.00 -10.27
CA VAL A 43 20.89 9.32 -8.98
C VAL A 43 22.06 8.34 -9.10
N LEU A 44 22.14 7.59 -10.20
CA LEU A 44 23.23 6.64 -10.44
C LEU A 44 24.59 7.34 -10.58
N GLU A 45 24.66 8.44 -11.34
CA GLU A 45 25.87 9.25 -11.53
C GLU A 45 26.33 9.90 -10.22
N LYS A 46 25.38 10.46 -9.44
CA LYS A 46 25.65 11.06 -8.13
C LYS A 46 26.38 10.09 -7.19
N HIS A 47 26.01 8.81 -7.23
CA HIS A 47 26.53 7.78 -6.33
C HIS A 47 27.54 6.82 -6.97
N GLY A 48 27.88 7.01 -8.26
CA GLY A 48 28.78 6.14 -9.00
C GLY A 48 28.30 4.69 -9.06
N ALA A 49 27.03 4.48 -9.44
CA ALA A 49 26.33 3.20 -9.46
C ALA A 49 25.90 2.74 -10.88
N GLU A 50 26.36 3.42 -11.93
CA GLU A 50 25.99 3.16 -13.33
C GLU A 50 26.36 1.74 -13.77
N GLU A 51 27.56 1.27 -13.41
CA GLU A 51 27.97 -0.10 -13.73
C GLU A 51 27.13 -1.17 -13.03
N ILE A 52 26.62 -0.87 -11.83
CA ILE A 52 25.75 -1.77 -11.05
C ILE A 52 24.40 -1.86 -11.76
N TYR A 53 23.84 -0.71 -12.16
CA TYR A 53 22.61 -0.62 -12.93
C TYR A 53 22.70 -1.38 -14.26
N ASP A 54 23.78 -1.17 -15.02
CA ASP A 54 23.99 -1.87 -16.30
C ASP A 54 24.00 -3.39 -16.14
N LYS A 55 24.67 -3.90 -15.10
CA LYS A 55 24.69 -5.33 -14.78
C LYS A 55 23.32 -5.82 -14.34
N PHE A 56 22.62 -5.06 -13.51
CA PHE A 56 21.28 -5.37 -13.03
C PHE A 56 20.28 -5.49 -14.19
N VAL A 57 20.21 -4.48 -15.05
CA VAL A 57 19.32 -4.44 -16.22
C VAL A 57 19.60 -5.60 -17.18
N LYS A 58 20.89 -5.87 -17.47
CA LYS A 58 21.29 -7.01 -18.29
C LYS A 58 20.86 -8.35 -17.68
N SER A 59 21.00 -8.52 -16.36
CA SER A 59 20.54 -9.73 -15.67
C SER A 59 19.03 -9.94 -15.80
N ILE A 60 18.22 -8.89 -15.60
CA ILE A 60 16.76 -8.95 -15.79
C ILE A 60 16.39 -9.30 -17.23
N ALA A 61 17.08 -8.68 -18.19
CA ALA A 61 16.81 -8.88 -19.61
C ALA A 61 17.19 -10.28 -20.10
N ASN A 62 18.32 -10.81 -19.62
CA ASN A 62 18.82 -12.13 -20.00
C ASN A 62 18.06 -13.25 -19.31
N GLU A 63 17.49 -13.04 -18.12
CA GLU A 63 16.67 -14.05 -17.46
C GLU A 63 15.32 -14.20 -18.16
N SER A 64 15.10 -15.34 -18.80
CA SER A 64 13.84 -15.66 -19.46
C SER A 64 12.67 -15.79 -18.48
N ALA A 65 12.94 -16.27 -17.26
CA ALA A 65 11.95 -16.53 -16.23
C ALA A 65 11.27 -15.27 -15.68
N THR A 66 11.89 -14.08 -15.83
CA THR A 66 11.29 -12.79 -15.42
C THR A 66 10.05 -12.42 -16.23
N ARG A 67 9.73 -13.17 -17.30
CA ARG A 67 8.60 -12.90 -18.20
C ARG A 67 7.64 -14.09 -18.26
N GLY A 68 6.35 -13.77 -18.26
CA GLY A 68 5.28 -14.71 -18.61
C GLY A 68 5.12 -14.87 -20.12
N LEU A 69 4.28 -15.84 -20.51
CA LEU A 69 3.99 -16.19 -21.91
C LEU A 69 3.49 -15.02 -22.78
N PHE A 70 2.87 -14.01 -22.17
CA PHE A 70 2.36 -12.82 -22.85
C PHE A 70 3.24 -11.58 -22.64
N GLY A 71 4.49 -11.77 -22.24
CA GLY A 71 5.38 -10.65 -21.94
C GLY A 71 4.89 -9.82 -20.75
N THR A 72 4.37 -10.46 -19.71
CA THR A 72 4.14 -9.80 -18.42
C THR A 72 5.34 -10.03 -17.52
N TRP A 73 5.72 -9.04 -16.70
CA TRP A 73 6.75 -9.24 -15.68
C TRP A 73 6.23 -10.17 -14.59
N LYS A 74 7.08 -11.10 -14.15
CA LYS A 74 6.81 -11.93 -12.99
C LYS A 74 7.53 -11.37 -11.77
N ASP A 75 6.76 -10.99 -10.76
CA ASP A 75 7.24 -10.19 -9.64
C ASP A 75 8.30 -10.95 -8.83
N MET A 76 8.09 -12.25 -8.58
CA MET A 76 8.99 -13.06 -7.74
C MET A 76 10.35 -13.29 -8.39
N GLU A 77 10.37 -13.66 -9.68
CA GLU A 77 11.62 -13.85 -10.41
C GLU A 77 12.36 -12.52 -10.63
N PHE A 78 11.64 -11.42 -10.82
CA PHE A 78 12.24 -10.10 -10.92
C PHE A 78 12.87 -9.68 -9.58
N ASP A 79 12.11 -9.77 -8.48
CA ASP A 79 12.56 -9.39 -7.14
C ASP A 79 13.75 -10.24 -6.67
N SER A 80 13.78 -11.53 -7.02
CA SER A 80 14.92 -12.42 -6.75
C SER A 80 16.23 -11.99 -7.43
N ILE A 81 16.14 -11.39 -8.63
CA ILE A 81 17.32 -10.78 -9.27
C ILE A 81 17.64 -9.47 -8.58
N LEU A 82 16.65 -8.62 -8.31
CA LEU A 82 16.85 -7.35 -7.61
C LEU A 82 17.54 -7.55 -6.25
N ASP A 83 17.17 -8.60 -5.51
CA ASP A 83 17.77 -9.02 -4.24
C ASP A 83 19.28 -9.23 -4.33
N GLN A 84 19.79 -9.75 -5.45
CA GLN A 84 21.22 -9.97 -5.63
C GLN A 84 22.00 -8.66 -5.78
N PHE A 85 21.34 -7.60 -6.27
CA PHE A 85 21.94 -6.28 -6.49
C PHE A 85 21.65 -5.29 -5.36
N ARG A 86 20.68 -5.55 -4.48
CA ARG A 86 20.34 -4.69 -3.33
C ARG A 86 21.57 -4.34 -2.47
N PRO A 87 22.49 -5.27 -2.13
CA PRO A 87 23.70 -4.92 -1.37
C PRO A 87 24.65 -3.98 -2.13
N ASP A 88 24.80 -4.17 -3.44
CA ASP A 88 25.69 -3.33 -4.26
C ASP A 88 25.15 -1.90 -4.36
N PHE A 89 23.84 -1.73 -4.57
CA PHE A 89 23.20 -0.42 -4.52
C PHE A 89 23.27 0.20 -3.12
N ALA A 90 23.06 -0.60 -2.06
CA ALA A 90 23.14 -0.11 -0.69
C ALA A 90 24.54 0.40 -0.33
N ASN A 91 25.60 -0.25 -0.85
CA ASN A 91 26.99 0.23 -0.72
C ASN A 91 27.23 1.57 -1.43
N LYS A 92 26.30 2.01 -2.28
CA LYS A 92 26.27 3.29 -2.97
C LYS A 92 25.20 4.23 -2.42
N ASN A 93 24.72 4.04 -1.19
CA ASN A 93 23.65 4.84 -0.58
C ASN A 93 22.34 4.89 -1.40
N ILE A 94 22.09 3.89 -2.25
CA ILE A 94 20.86 3.74 -3.00
C ILE A 94 20.09 2.53 -2.46
N LYS A 95 18.85 2.73 -2.05
CA LYS A 95 17.91 1.63 -1.83
C LYS A 95 17.09 1.41 -3.09
N VAL A 96 16.92 0.14 -3.48
CA VAL A 96 16.11 -0.22 -4.66
C VAL A 96 14.91 -1.07 -4.26
N ALA A 97 13.76 -0.78 -4.87
CA ALA A 97 12.51 -1.50 -4.62
C ALA A 97 11.73 -1.74 -5.91
N LEU A 98 11.26 -2.97 -6.11
CA LEU A 98 10.28 -3.28 -7.16
C LEU A 98 8.89 -2.95 -6.64
N CYS A 99 8.27 -1.94 -7.23
CA CYS A 99 6.94 -1.50 -6.83
C CYS A 99 5.86 -2.02 -7.78
N LYS A 100 4.70 -2.36 -7.22
CA LYS A 100 3.54 -2.81 -7.99
C LYS A 100 2.24 -2.25 -7.42
N ARG A 101 1.44 -1.66 -8.31
CA ARG A 101 0.09 -1.20 -7.99
C ARG A 101 -0.94 -1.82 -8.92
N ARG A 102 -1.98 -2.41 -8.32
CA ARG A 102 -3.18 -2.88 -9.03
C ARG A 102 -4.31 -1.89 -8.89
N SER A 103 -5.01 -1.64 -9.98
CA SER A 103 -6.15 -0.72 -10.06
C SER A 103 -7.15 -1.19 -11.11
N GLY A 104 -8.31 -0.54 -11.20
CA GLY A 104 -9.29 -0.82 -12.26
C GLY A 104 -8.72 -0.61 -13.67
N SER A 105 -7.75 0.29 -13.84
CA SER A 105 -7.07 0.55 -15.11
C SER A 105 -5.92 -0.42 -15.43
N GLY A 106 -5.68 -1.41 -14.57
CA GLY A 106 -4.66 -2.44 -14.77
C GLY A 106 -3.59 -2.48 -13.69
N THR A 107 -2.50 -3.20 -14.00
CA THR A 107 -1.33 -3.34 -13.13
C THR A 107 -0.19 -2.48 -13.63
N HIS A 108 0.31 -1.61 -12.76
CA HIS A 108 1.50 -0.78 -12.99
C HIS A 108 2.66 -1.32 -12.16
N ARG A 109 3.85 -1.29 -12.76
CA ARG A 109 5.10 -1.68 -12.10
C ARG A 109 6.17 -0.67 -12.40
N TRP A 110 7.02 -0.41 -11.42
CA TRP A 110 8.16 0.47 -11.55
C TRP A 110 9.24 0.06 -10.56
N ILE A 111 10.47 0.52 -10.80
CA ILE A 111 11.56 0.40 -9.85
C ILE A 111 11.75 1.77 -9.22
N GLU A 112 11.85 1.82 -7.89
CA GLU A 112 12.26 3.02 -7.17
C GLU A 112 13.75 2.92 -6.84
N PHE A 113 14.51 3.93 -7.24
CA PHE A 113 15.90 4.17 -6.86
C PHE A 113 15.92 5.31 -5.85
N ILE A 114 16.09 4.96 -4.58
CA ILE A 114 15.90 5.84 -3.44
C ILE A 114 17.28 6.27 -2.96
N ASP A 115 17.60 7.54 -3.16
CA ASP A 115 18.75 8.17 -2.54
C ASP A 115 18.51 8.26 -1.03
N VAL A 116 19.23 7.46 -0.25
CA VAL A 116 19.02 7.36 1.19
C VAL A 116 19.35 8.67 1.93
N GLU A 117 20.27 9.48 1.40
CA GLU A 117 20.66 10.75 2.00
C GLU A 117 19.57 11.82 1.79
N GLU A 118 18.93 11.82 0.62
CA GLU A 118 17.92 12.81 0.26
C GLU A 118 16.51 12.42 0.70
N ALA A 119 16.13 11.14 0.52
CA ALA A 119 14.79 10.64 0.85
C ALA A 119 14.62 10.31 2.36
N GLY A 120 15.72 10.24 3.11
CA GLY A 120 15.71 9.99 4.55
C GLY A 120 15.06 8.64 4.92
N SER A 121 14.02 8.68 5.76
CA SER A 121 13.32 7.47 6.24
C SER A 121 12.23 6.96 5.30
N TYR A 122 12.21 7.38 4.04
CA TYR A 122 11.20 6.96 3.07
C TYR A 122 11.12 5.42 2.90
N VAL A 123 9.90 4.91 2.97
CA VAL A 123 9.57 3.51 2.70
C VAL A 123 8.60 3.44 1.51
N PRO A 124 8.94 2.71 0.43
CA PRO A 124 8.05 2.56 -0.70
C PRO A 124 6.79 1.79 -0.32
N GLN A 125 5.64 2.44 -0.49
CA GLN A 125 4.35 1.87 -0.11
C GLN A 125 3.97 0.64 -0.97
N PHE A 126 4.48 0.58 -2.20
CA PHE A 126 4.11 -0.43 -3.19
C PHE A 126 5.19 -1.49 -3.41
N ASP A 127 6.23 -1.52 -2.57
CA ASP A 127 7.30 -2.52 -2.64
C ASP A 127 6.72 -3.93 -2.49
N VAL A 128 6.96 -4.78 -3.49
CA VAL A 128 6.46 -6.15 -3.49
C VAL A 128 7.12 -7.03 -2.44
N ALA A 129 8.33 -6.66 -1.99
CA ALA A 129 9.06 -7.36 -0.93
C ALA A 129 8.55 -6.96 0.48
N ASN A 130 7.85 -5.84 0.60
CA ASN A 130 7.38 -5.31 1.88
C ASN A 130 5.92 -5.68 2.21
N LEU A 131 5.38 -6.78 1.68
CA LEU A 131 4.01 -7.20 1.96
C LEU A 131 3.92 -8.02 3.25
N SER A 132 2.95 -7.71 4.13
CA SER A 132 2.73 -8.46 5.38
C SER A 132 2.04 -9.81 5.19
N GLY A 133 1.52 -10.07 3.99
CA GLY A 133 0.63 -11.19 3.71
C GLY A 133 -0.81 -11.00 4.22
N GLN A 134 -1.10 -9.88 4.89
CA GLN A 134 -2.47 -9.52 5.26
C GLN A 134 -3.27 -9.06 4.03
N VAL A 135 -4.51 -9.53 3.92
CA VAL A 135 -5.33 -9.30 2.72
C VAL A 135 -6.79 -9.01 3.05
N ILE A 136 -7.38 -8.04 2.37
CA ILE A 136 -8.85 -7.87 2.32
C ILE A 136 -9.32 -8.26 0.92
N LYS A 137 -10.14 -9.32 0.85
CA LYS A 137 -10.83 -9.69 -0.38
C LYS A 137 -12.09 -8.85 -0.54
N THR A 138 -12.21 -8.22 -1.70
CA THR A 138 -13.39 -7.50 -2.21
C THR A 138 -14.01 -8.32 -3.35
N CYS A 139 -15.05 -7.83 -4.02
CA CYS A 139 -15.67 -8.55 -5.14
C CYS A 139 -14.73 -8.64 -6.34
N TYR A 140 -13.99 -7.56 -6.64
CA TYR A 140 -13.14 -7.51 -7.83
C TYR A 140 -11.65 -7.47 -7.54
N THR A 141 -11.25 -7.20 -6.30
CA THR A 141 -9.84 -7.01 -5.96
C THR A 141 -9.43 -7.69 -4.67
N LYS A 142 -8.12 -7.93 -4.57
CA LYS A 142 -7.43 -8.31 -3.35
C LYS A 142 -6.61 -7.10 -2.91
N LEU A 143 -6.98 -6.49 -1.78
CA LEU A 143 -6.20 -5.44 -1.16
C LEU A 143 -5.09 -6.11 -0.33
N GLU A 144 -3.86 -5.65 -0.51
CA GLU A 144 -2.66 -6.18 0.14
C GLU A 144 -2.01 -5.02 0.92
N PHE A 145 -1.53 -5.31 2.12
CA PHE A 145 -1.01 -4.29 3.03
C PHE A 145 0.48 -4.53 3.30
N PRO A 146 1.28 -3.46 3.46
CA PRO A 146 2.69 -3.61 3.75
C PRO A 146 2.94 -4.07 5.20
N ASN A 147 4.16 -4.46 5.54
CA ASN A 147 4.59 -4.58 6.94
C ASN A 147 4.45 -3.22 7.64
N GLY A 148 4.19 -3.25 8.95
CA GLY A 148 3.87 -2.04 9.72
C GLY A 148 2.44 -1.52 9.53
N VAL A 149 1.61 -2.14 8.69
CA VAL A 149 0.17 -1.85 8.60
C VAL A 149 -0.64 -3.08 8.98
N ALA A 150 -1.48 -2.93 10.00
CA ALA A 150 -2.44 -3.95 10.41
C ALA A 150 -3.87 -3.45 10.17
N VAL A 151 -4.75 -4.31 9.66
CA VAL A 151 -6.14 -3.94 9.38
C VAL A 151 -7.17 -4.74 10.16
N GLU A 152 -8.24 -4.04 10.56
CA GLU A 152 -9.47 -4.60 11.14
C GLU A 152 -10.62 -4.44 10.16
N LYS A 153 -11.24 -5.55 9.74
CA LYS A 153 -12.31 -5.50 8.72
C LYS A 153 -13.67 -5.32 9.40
N LEU A 154 -14.37 -4.26 9.03
CA LEU A 154 -15.74 -3.99 9.48
C LEU A 154 -16.75 -4.78 8.61
N SER A 155 -16.99 -6.04 8.99
CA SER A 155 -17.88 -6.96 8.26
C SER A 155 -19.36 -6.57 8.36
N ARG A 156 -20.16 -6.77 7.33
CA ARG A 156 -21.60 -6.42 7.34
C ARG A 156 -22.54 -7.56 7.75
N HIS A 157 -22.00 -8.73 8.08
CA HIS A 157 -22.84 -9.89 8.42
C HIS A 157 -23.53 -9.72 9.78
N GLY A 158 -24.69 -10.36 9.99
CA GLY A 158 -25.50 -10.18 11.21
C GLY A 158 -24.80 -10.50 12.56
N LYS A 159 -23.64 -11.16 12.55
CA LYS A 159 -22.80 -11.41 13.75
C LYS A 159 -21.54 -10.54 13.79
N ALA A 160 -21.44 -9.50 12.97
CA ALA A 160 -20.21 -8.74 12.79
C ALA A 160 -19.73 -8.04 14.06
N ARG A 161 -20.61 -7.36 14.80
CA ARG A 161 -20.23 -6.68 16.06
C ARG A 161 -19.72 -7.66 17.09
N LYS A 162 -20.45 -8.76 17.27
CA LYS A 162 -20.05 -9.84 18.16
C LYS A 162 -18.65 -10.36 17.79
N LYS A 163 -18.42 -10.64 16.49
CA LYS A 163 -17.10 -11.07 16.01
C LYS A 163 -16.00 -10.01 16.21
N LEU A 164 -16.33 -8.74 16.02
CA LEU A 164 -15.40 -7.63 16.19
C LEU A 164 -14.93 -7.52 17.65
N LYS A 165 -15.84 -7.69 18.62
CA LYS A 165 -15.50 -7.73 20.06
C LYS A 165 -14.79 -9.01 20.50
N GLU A 166 -15.15 -10.16 19.93
CA GLU A 166 -14.63 -11.46 20.38
C GLU A 166 -13.30 -11.86 19.74
N LYS A 167 -12.92 -11.23 18.63
CA LYS A 167 -11.78 -11.68 17.83
C LYS A 167 -10.99 -10.52 17.25
N CYS A 168 -9.83 -10.26 17.86
CA CYS A 168 -8.79 -9.43 17.28
C CYS A 168 -8.06 -10.18 16.14
N PRO A 169 -7.89 -9.59 14.95
CA PRO A 169 -7.08 -10.14 13.87
C PRO A 169 -5.62 -10.28 14.27
N ILE A 170 -4.97 -11.38 13.88
CA ILE A 170 -3.61 -11.74 14.29
C ILE A 170 -2.60 -10.60 14.09
N PHE A 171 -2.66 -9.85 12.98
CA PHE A 171 -1.73 -8.74 12.73
C PHE A 171 -2.01 -7.51 13.60
N VAL A 172 -3.30 -7.25 13.90
CA VAL A 172 -3.71 -6.18 14.81
C VAL A 172 -3.26 -6.56 16.22
N GLU A 173 -3.58 -7.76 16.69
CA GLU A 173 -3.18 -8.29 18.01
C GLU A 173 -1.66 -8.22 18.20
N LYS A 174 -0.87 -8.66 17.20
CA LYS A 174 0.59 -8.55 17.23
C LYS A 174 1.06 -7.11 17.36
N MET A 175 0.51 -6.18 16.58
CA MET A 175 0.88 -4.76 16.64
C MET A 175 0.48 -4.13 17.98
N MET A 176 -0.75 -4.37 18.44
CA MET A 176 -1.25 -3.84 19.71
C MET A 176 -0.45 -4.40 20.88
N THR A 177 -0.08 -5.68 20.87
CA THR A 177 0.80 -6.27 21.89
C THR A 177 2.19 -5.64 21.85
N LYS A 178 2.81 -5.52 20.67
CA LYS A 178 4.14 -4.91 20.48
C LYS A 178 4.18 -3.46 21.00
N LYS A 179 3.10 -2.72 20.82
CA LYS A 179 2.99 -1.29 21.13
C LYS A 179 2.23 -1.00 22.44
N ASP A 180 1.90 -2.04 23.22
CA ASP A 180 1.12 -1.91 24.47
C ASP A 180 -0.21 -1.15 24.29
N LEU A 181 -0.98 -1.44 23.23
CA LEU A 181 -2.20 -0.73 22.82
C LEU A 181 -3.48 -1.57 22.94
N LEU A 182 -3.45 -2.74 23.60
CA LEU A 182 -4.61 -3.63 23.66
C LEU A 182 -5.81 -2.98 24.36
N VAL A 183 -5.58 -2.22 25.42
CA VAL A 183 -6.65 -1.51 26.14
C VAL A 183 -7.28 -0.44 25.25
N GLU A 184 -6.47 0.40 24.61
CA GLU A 184 -6.96 1.45 23.72
C GLU A 184 -7.66 0.90 22.46
N TYR A 185 -7.23 -0.28 22.00
CA TYR A 185 -7.91 -1.04 20.95
C TYR A 185 -9.28 -1.50 21.40
N ASP A 186 -9.40 -2.15 22.55
CA ASP A 186 -10.70 -2.62 23.07
C ASP A 186 -11.67 -1.45 23.29
N GLU A 187 -11.19 -0.34 23.86
CA GLU A 187 -11.97 0.89 24.01
C GLU A 187 -12.50 1.42 22.66
N LEU A 188 -11.65 1.44 21.62
CA LEU A 188 -12.05 1.88 20.28
C LEU A 188 -13.11 0.95 19.67
N ILE A 189 -12.91 -0.37 19.79
CA ILE A 189 -13.84 -1.36 19.26
C ILE A 189 -15.21 -1.29 19.96
N ASP A 190 -15.21 -1.09 21.27
CA ASP A 190 -16.44 -0.89 22.03
C ASP A 190 -17.18 0.37 21.56
N ALA A 191 -16.50 1.51 21.45
CA ALA A 191 -17.08 2.76 20.97
C ALA A 191 -17.69 2.63 19.56
N ILE A 192 -17.01 1.93 18.63
CA ILE A 192 -17.50 1.67 17.27
C ILE A 192 -18.76 0.78 17.29
N CYS A 193 -18.77 -0.24 18.13
CA CYS A 193 -19.90 -1.15 18.26
C CYS A 193 -21.15 -0.48 18.85
N GLU A 194 -20.95 0.49 19.76
CA GLU A 194 -22.00 1.26 20.42
C GLU A 194 -22.57 2.36 19.52
N THR A 195 -21.70 3.11 18.83
CA THR A 195 -22.08 4.27 18.00
C THR A 195 -22.87 3.89 16.74
N SER A 196 -22.62 2.71 16.18
CA SER A 196 -23.34 2.21 15.00
C SER A 196 -24.79 1.79 15.34
N ALA A 197 -25.54 2.60 16.08
CA ALA A 197 -26.60 2.23 17.01
C ALA A 197 -27.88 1.55 16.46
N SER A 198 -28.07 1.39 15.15
CA SER A 198 -29.25 0.66 14.68
C SER A 198 -28.97 -0.85 14.56
N PHE A 199 -29.61 -1.64 15.42
CA PHE A 199 -29.71 -3.10 15.30
C PHE A 199 -30.20 -3.57 13.91
N TRP A 200 -30.93 -2.69 13.21
CA TRP A 200 -31.53 -2.96 11.89
C TRP A 200 -30.69 -2.54 10.68
N LYS A 201 -29.77 -1.56 10.81
CA LYS A 201 -28.83 -1.26 9.70
C LYS A 201 -27.62 -2.17 9.84
N MET A 202 -27.53 -3.16 8.96
CA MET A 202 -26.38 -4.06 8.86
C MET A 202 -25.11 -3.38 8.30
N ASN A 203 -25.08 -2.04 8.22
CA ASN A 203 -24.05 -1.27 7.55
C ASN A 203 -23.33 -0.34 8.54
N TRP A 204 -22.02 -0.48 8.63
CA TRP A 204 -21.13 0.48 9.28
C TRP A 204 -21.19 1.80 8.53
N ASN A 205 -21.35 2.93 9.23
CA ASN A 205 -21.36 4.26 8.63
C ASN A 205 -20.00 4.93 8.86
N SER A 206 -19.27 5.25 7.78
CA SER A 206 -17.95 5.90 7.90
C SER A 206 -18.06 7.27 8.56
N GLU A 207 -19.13 8.03 8.30
CA GLU A 207 -19.32 9.37 8.87
C GLU A 207 -19.52 9.33 10.39
N GLU A 208 -20.09 8.24 10.93
CA GLU A 208 -20.25 8.03 12.38
C GLU A 208 -18.97 7.48 13.02
N ILE A 209 -18.16 6.72 12.27
CA ILE A 209 -16.93 6.10 12.77
C ILE A 209 -15.74 7.08 12.73
N THR A 210 -15.64 7.93 11.72
CA THR A 210 -14.55 8.91 11.57
C THR A 210 -14.34 9.75 12.85
N PRO A 211 -15.37 10.34 13.49
CA PRO A 211 -15.19 11.08 14.74
C PRO A 211 -14.57 10.25 15.88
N LEU A 212 -14.95 8.97 16.00
CA LEU A 212 -14.39 8.06 17.00
C LEU A 212 -12.91 7.75 16.71
N ILE A 213 -12.57 7.55 15.43
CA ILE A 213 -11.18 7.37 15.02
C ILE A 213 -10.37 8.61 15.40
N VAL A 214 -10.86 9.81 15.10
CA VAL A 214 -10.20 11.08 15.46
C VAL A 214 -10.02 11.21 16.98
N GLU A 215 -11.03 10.86 17.77
CA GLU A 215 -10.97 10.90 19.23
C GLU A 215 -9.90 9.96 19.79
N HIS A 216 -9.85 8.72 19.32
CA HIS A 216 -8.89 7.72 19.80
C HIS A 216 -7.49 7.89 19.22
N ARG A 217 -7.34 8.53 18.05
CA ARG A 217 -6.07 8.66 17.30
C ARG A 217 -4.92 9.15 18.16
N ASN A 218 -5.16 10.14 19.03
CA ASN A 218 -4.12 10.70 19.89
C ASN A 218 -3.56 9.69 20.90
N LYS A 219 -4.37 8.74 21.39
CA LYS A 219 -3.90 7.69 22.31
C LYS A 219 -2.94 6.74 21.59
N PHE A 220 -3.28 6.34 20.37
CA PHE A 220 -2.47 5.47 19.53
C PHE A 220 -1.19 6.15 19.06
N LEU A 221 -1.27 7.41 18.62
CA LEU A 221 -0.12 8.15 18.10
C LEU A 221 0.99 8.32 19.14
N LYS A 222 0.63 8.48 20.42
CA LYS A 222 1.60 8.54 21.52
C LYS A 222 2.45 7.27 21.65
N LYS A 223 1.93 6.13 21.19
CA LYS A 223 2.63 4.84 21.15
C LYS A 223 3.10 4.49 19.72
N GLY A 224 3.17 5.48 18.83
CA GLY A 224 3.71 5.34 17.48
C GLY A 224 2.79 4.67 16.47
N VAL A 225 1.49 4.50 16.78
CA VAL A 225 0.51 3.93 15.84
C VAL A 225 -0.46 5.01 15.39
N ASP A 226 -0.66 5.15 14.08
CA ASP A 226 -1.67 6.04 13.52
C ASP A 226 -2.92 5.26 13.10
N LEU A 227 -4.08 5.92 13.12
CA LEU A 227 -5.36 5.31 12.83
C LEU A 227 -5.99 5.96 11.59
N PHE A 228 -6.56 5.11 10.75
CA PHE A 228 -7.34 5.54 9.59
C PHE A 228 -8.57 4.66 9.42
N ILE A 229 -9.66 5.28 8.97
CA ILE A 229 -10.81 4.55 8.45
C ILE A 229 -10.75 4.57 6.93
N SER A 230 -10.78 3.39 6.32
CA SER A 230 -10.70 3.22 4.88
C SER A 230 -11.95 2.54 4.33
N HIS A 231 -12.27 2.84 3.07
CA HIS A 231 -13.44 2.29 2.41
C HIS A 231 -13.26 2.03 0.92
N LYS A 232 -14.03 1.08 0.39
CA LYS A 232 -14.14 0.83 -1.04
C LYS A 232 -15.57 0.50 -1.41
N GLN A 233 -16.03 1.08 -2.51
CA GLN A 233 -17.32 0.75 -3.13
C GLN A 233 -17.07 0.02 -4.45
N GLU A 234 -17.84 -1.03 -4.70
CA GLU A 234 -17.79 -1.80 -5.93
C GLU A 234 -19.21 -2.06 -6.45
N TYR A 235 -19.49 -1.72 -7.71
CA TYR A 235 -20.78 -2.02 -8.33
C TYR A 235 -20.81 -3.46 -8.85
N ILE A 236 -21.71 -4.27 -8.30
CA ILE A 236 -21.94 -5.64 -8.73
C ILE A 236 -23.11 -5.68 -9.70
N SER A 237 -22.81 -5.94 -10.98
CA SER A 237 -23.82 -6.15 -12.02
C SER A 237 -24.44 -7.54 -11.92
N HIS A 238 -25.77 -7.60 -11.95
CA HIS A 238 -26.58 -8.82 -12.10
C HIS A 238 -27.14 -8.94 -13.54
N GLY A 239 -26.47 -8.31 -14.50
CA GLY A 239 -26.90 -8.26 -15.90
C GLY A 239 -28.19 -7.46 -16.07
N GLN A 240 -29.19 -8.07 -16.70
CA GLN A 240 -30.47 -7.41 -16.99
C GLN A 240 -31.29 -7.03 -15.75
N HIS A 241 -30.99 -7.58 -14.58
CA HIS A 241 -31.70 -7.33 -13.33
C HIS A 241 -31.14 -6.13 -12.54
N GLY A 242 -30.31 -5.30 -13.20
CA GLY A 242 -29.62 -4.19 -12.57
C GLY A 242 -28.39 -4.65 -11.79
N GLY A 243 -28.12 -3.99 -10.68
CA GLY A 243 -26.97 -4.29 -9.83
C GLY A 243 -27.07 -3.57 -8.50
N HIS A 244 -26.05 -3.71 -7.67
CA HIS A 244 -25.98 -3.07 -6.36
C HIS A 244 -24.56 -2.66 -6.03
N ILE A 245 -24.41 -1.66 -5.14
CA ILE A 245 -23.12 -1.26 -4.61
C ILE A 245 -22.81 -2.12 -3.39
N GLU A 246 -21.71 -2.86 -3.45
CA GLU A 246 -21.11 -3.49 -2.28
C GLU A 246 -20.10 -2.53 -1.67
N TYR A 247 -20.08 -2.44 -0.34
CA TYR A 247 -19.14 -1.56 0.36
C TYR A 247 -18.32 -2.31 1.38
N PHE A 248 -17.02 -2.06 1.32
CA PHE A 248 -16.00 -2.59 2.19
C PHE A 248 -15.49 -1.46 3.06
N ARG A 249 -15.41 -1.69 4.37
CA ARG A 249 -14.87 -0.74 5.35
C ARG A 249 -13.89 -1.46 6.26
N TRP A 250 -12.81 -0.79 6.63
CA TRP A 250 -11.79 -1.33 7.51
C TRP A 250 -11.02 -0.21 8.21
N ILE A 251 -10.49 -0.51 9.39
CA ILE A 251 -9.59 0.38 10.11
C ILE A 251 -8.17 -0.05 9.78
N GLU A 252 -7.30 0.90 9.47
CA GLU A 252 -5.86 0.69 9.30
C GLU A 252 -5.13 1.25 10.53
N PHE A 253 -4.34 0.39 11.17
CA PHE A 253 -3.40 0.71 12.24
C PHE A 253 -2.01 0.74 11.62
N VAL A 254 -1.33 1.89 11.68
CA VAL A 254 -0.08 2.14 10.96
C VAL A 254 1.04 2.41 11.97
N ASP A 255 1.99 1.48 12.12
CA ASP A 255 3.21 1.68 12.90
C ASP A 255 4.11 2.70 12.20
N ARG A 256 4.19 3.91 12.76
CA ARG A 256 4.92 5.04 12.17
C ARG A 256 6.44 4.87 12.22
N GLU A 257 6.96 3.95 13.02
CA GLU A 257 8.38 3.58 12.98
C GLU A 257 8.70 2.72 11.76
N GLU A 258 7.78 1.83 11.37
CA GLU A 258 7.96 0.95 10.19
C GLU A 258 7.47 1.61 8.89
N GLN A 259 6.49 2.51 8.98
CA GLN A 259 5.79 3.13 7.85
C GLN A 259 5.62 4.65 8.06
N PRO A 260 6.73 5.41 8.12
CA PRO A 260 6.72 6.83 8.49
C PRO A 260 5.95 7.70 7.48
N ASN A 261 6.00 7.33 6.19
CA ASN A 261 5.38 8.06 5.08
C ASN A 261 4.14 7.37 4.50
N TYR A 262 3.58 6.35 5.18
CA TYR A 262 2.41 5.65 4.68
C TYR A 262 1.15 6.50 4.78
N TYR A 263 0.38 6.50 3.70
CA TYR A 263 -0.97 7.06 3.65
C TYR A 263 -1.94 6.02 3.07
N PRO A 264 -3.11 5.81 3.71
CA PRO A 264 -4.08 4.85 3.18
C PRO A 264 -4.53 5.25 1.78
N GLN A 265 -4.56 4.27 0.88
CA GLN A 265 -4.97 4.51 -0.51
C GLN A 265 -6.46 4.85 -0.64
N ARG A 266 -7.23 4.58 0.42
CA ARG A 266 -8.69 4.55 0.46
C ARG A 266 -9.25 5.22 1.71
N ASP A 267 -8.48 6.13 2.29
CA ASP A 267 -8.88 6.94 3.44
C ASP A 267 -10.23 7.63 3.19
N ALA A 268 -11.16 7.45 4.12
CA ALA A 268 -12.50 8.02 4.05
C ALA A 268 -12.52 9.53 4.35
N ASP A 269 -11.49 10.06 5.03
CA ASP A 269 -11.41 11.48 5.39
C ASP A 269 -11.05 12.35 4.16
N SER A 270 -10.19 11.83 3.29
CA SER A 270 -9.72 12.54 2.09
C SER A 270 -10.42 12.13 0.78
N LYS A 271 -11.11 10.98 0.75
CA LYS A 271 -11.77 10.47 -0.47
C LYS A 271 -13.25 10.21 -0.22
N LYS A 272 -14.10 11.10 -0.76
CA LYS A 272 -15.55 10.97 -0.71
C LYS A 272 -16.01 9.64 -1.31
N GLU A 273 -17.14 9.14 -0.80
CA GLU A 273 -17.80 7.88 -1.19
C GLU A 273 -18.03 7.72 -2.72
N SER A 274 -17.98 8.80 -3.50
CA SER A 274 -18.21 8.80 -4.95
C SER A 274 -17.06 8.26 -5.81
N CYS A 275 -15.99 7.69 -5.24
CA CYS A 275 -14.98 6.94 -6.01
C CYS A 275 -15.51 5.56 -6.42
N ILE A 276 -16.55 5.53 -7.24
CA ILE A 276 -17.03 4.32 -7.92
C ILE A 276 -15.95 3.94 -8.94
N VAL A 277 -15.20 2.88 -8.66
CA VAL A 277 -14.41 2.22 -9.69
C VAL A 277 -15.39 1.35 -10.47
N MET A 278 -15.77 1.81 -11.67
CA MET A 278 -16.48 0.99 -12.65
C MET A 278 -15.57 -0.12 -13.19
#